data_AF-A0A7M3Y2E1-F1
#
_entry.id   AF-A0A7M3Y2E1-F1
#
_cell.length_a   1.000
_cell.length_b   1.000
_cell.length_c   1.000
_cell.angle_alpha   90.00
_cell.angle_beta   90.00
_cell.angle_gamma   90.00
#
_symmetry.space_group_name_H-M   'P 1'
#
loop_
_entity.id
_entity.type
_entity.pdbx_description
1 polymer ?
#
loop_
_entity_poly.entity_id
_entity_poly.type
_entity_poly.pdbx_seq_one_letter_code
_entity_poly.pdbx_strand_id
1 'polypeptide(L)'
;MSPWTIMMGLVLLLTPVICWVFTLHAPETRTKLSRIGQVIHDQRYYVHALGYLVIIKWKGITDDLNEPIKAVTGHWTGLVHGIEGNTVLWIQDAFASATLTAVLNFH
;
A
#
# COMPACT_ATOMS: atom_id res chain seq x y z
N MET A 1 -11.35 10.55 2.07
CA MET A 1 -11.24 9.35 1.21
C MET A 1 -10.04 8.56 1.69
N SER A 2 -10.11 7.22 1.74
CA SER A 2 -8.97 6.42 2.22
C SER A 2 -7.79 6.55 1.23
N PRO A 3 -6.52 6.41 1.70
CA PRO A 3 -5.36 6.41 0.82
C PRO A 3 -5.48 5.40 -0.33
N TRP A 4 -6.11 4.25 -0.06
CA TRP A 4 -6.42 3.24 -1.08
C TRP A 4 -7.32 3.78 -2.19
N THR A 5 -8.39 4.48 -1.85
CA THR A 5 -9.31 5.07 -2.85
C THR A 5 -8.61 6.12 -3.71
N ILE A 6 -7.73 6.93 -3.10
CA ILE A 6 -6.97 7.96 -3.82
C ILE A 6 -5.99 7.30 -4.80
N MET A 7 -5.23 6.30 -4.36
CA MET A 7 -4.26 5.59 -5.20
C MET A 7 -4.93 4.82 -6.35
N MET A 8 -6.02 4.09 -6.06
CA MET A 8 -6.77 3.36 -7.08
C MET A 8 -7.39 4.31 -8.11
N GLY A 9 -7.96 5.43 -7.66
CA GLY A 9 -8.49 6.46 -8.54
C GLY A 9 -7.41 7.08 -9.44
N LEU A 10 -6.23 7.35 -8.89
CA LEU A 10 -5.09 7.87 -9.63
C LEU A 10 -4.64 6.89 -10.72
N VAL A 11 -4.50 5.60 -10.40
CA VAL A 11 -4.14 4.58 -11.39
C VAL A 11 -5.20 4.49 -12.49
N LEU A 12 -6.49 4.42 -12.15
CA LEU A 12 -7.57 4.31 -13.14
C LEU A 12 -7.64 5.50 -14.09
N LEU A 13 -7.44 6.71 -13.59
CA LEU A 13 -7.52 7.94 -14.39
C LEU A 13 -6.24 8.18 -15.19
N LEU A 14 -5.08 7.95 -14.59
CA LEU A 14 -3.79 8.25 -15.22
C LEU A 14 -3.40 7.20 -16.27
N THR A 15 -3.79 5.93 -16.10
CA THR A 15 -3.48 4.85 -17.06
C THR A 15 -3.91 5.18 -18.50
N PRO A 16 -5.17 5.55 -18.81
CA PRO A 16 -5.56 5.88 -20.18
C PRO A 16 -4.83 7.12 -20.71
N VAL A 17 -4.55 8.11 -19.86
CA VAL A 17 -3.79 9.31 -20.24
C VAL A 17 -2.37 8.94 -20.64
N ILE A 18 -1.67 8.15 -19.82
CA ILE A 18 -0.31 7.69 -20.10
C ILE A 18 -0.27 6.83 -21.37
N CYS A 19 -1.17 5.84 -21.49
CA CYS A 19 -1.25 5.00 -22.68
C CYS A 19 -1.51 5.83 -23.95
N TRP A 20 -2.31 6.88 -23.85
CA TRP A 20 -2.57 7.80 -24.96
C TRP A 20 -1.33 8.62 -25.32
N VAL A 21 -0.65 9.21 -24.31
CA VAL A 21 0.59 9.98 -24.49
C VAL A 21 1.68 9.13 -25.14
N PHE A 22 1.89 7.89 -24.67
CA PHE A 22 2.90 7.00 -25.23
C PHE A 22 2.59 6.49 -26.64
N THR A 23 1.34 6.57 -27.08
CA THR A 23 0.94 6.16 -28.44
C THR A 23 0.76 7.34 -29.40
N LEU A 24 1.17 8.56 -29.03
CA LEU A 24 1.05 9.76 -29.88
C LEU A 24 1.72 9.57 -31.26
N HIS A 25 2.86 8.88 -31.29
CA HIS A 25 3.63 8.63 -32.51
C HIS A 25 3.30 7.30 -33.21
N ALA A 26 2.39 6.49 -32.63
CA ALA A 26 2.03 5.17 -33.16
C ALA A 26 0.52 4.88 -32.97
N PRO A 27 -0.38 5.73 -33.51
CA PRO A 27 -1.82 5.60 -33.29
C PRO A 27 -2.42 4.29 -33.82
N GLU A 28 -1.81 3.67 -34.82
CA GLU A 28 -2.20 2.39 -35.40
C GLU A 28 -2.09 1.21 -34.42
N THR A 29 -1.27 1.33 -33.37
CA THR A 29 -1.15 0.30 -32.31
C THR A 29 -2.32 0.30 -31.33
N ARG A 30 -3.15 1.35 -31.35
CA ARG A 30 -4.28 1.50 -30.42
C ARG A 30 -5.39 0.52 -30.75
N THR A 31 -5.94 -0.12 -29.73
CA THR A 31 -7.13 -0.95 -29.90
C THR A 31 -8.34 -0.08 -30.22
N LYS A 32 -9.00 -0.35 -31.36
CA LYS A 32 -10.27 0.30 -31.71
C LYS A 32 -11.33 -0.05 -30.66
N LEU A 33 -12.14 0.92 -30.25
CA LEU A 33 -13.21 0.72 -29.26
C LEU A 33 -14.15 -0.44 -29.64
N SER A 34 -14.46 -0.58 -30.93
CA SER A 34 -15.31 -1.68 -31.44
C SER A 34 -14.69 -3.08 -31.31
N ARG A 35 -13.36 -3.18 -31.12
CA ARG A 35 -12.65 -4.46 -30.96
C ARG A 35 -12.33 -4.80 -29.50
N ILE A 36 -12.67 -3.95 -28.53
CA ILE A 36 -12.36 -4.19 -27.12
C ILE A 36 -12.93 -5.53 -26.64
N GLY A 37 -14.19 -5.82 -26.97
CA GLY A 37 -14.83 -7.08 -26.57
C GLY A 37 -14.10 -8.31 -27.13
N GLN A 38 -13.66 -8.23 -28.40
CA GLN A 38 -12.88 -9.30 -29.01
C GLN A 38 -11.52 -9.47 -28.31
N VAL A 39 -10.80 -8.38 -28.05
CA VAL A 39 -9.51 -8.44 -27.36
C VAL A 39 -9.64 -9.00 -25.94
N ILE A 40 -10.69 -8.62 -25.20
CA ILE A 40 -10.99 -9.16 -23.86
C ILE A 40 -11.19 -10.68 -23.92
N HIS A 41 -11.90 -11.17 -24.93
CA HIS A 41 -12.13 -12.59 -25.12
C HIS A 41 -10.85 -13.34 -25.54
N ASP A 42 -10.17 -12.86 -26.58
CA ASP A 42 -8.97 -13.48 -27.15
C ASP A 42 -7.83 -13.57 -26.13
N GLN A 43 -7.63 -12.51 -25.34
CA GLN A 43 -6.63 -12.45 -24.26
C GLN A 43 -7.13 -13.03 -22.93
N ARG A 44 -8.39 -13.48 -22.88
CA ARG A 44 -9.04 -14.07 -21.71
C ARG A 44 -8.96 -13.21 -20.45
N TYR A 45 -9.07 -11.88 -20.58
CA TYR A 45 -8.99 -10.96 -19.44
C TYR A 45 -10.07 -11.20 -18.38
N TYR A 46 -11.17 -11.84 -18.74
CA TYR A 46 -12.19 -12.29 -17.79
C TYR A 46 -11.64 -13.27 -16.73
N VAL A 47 -10.64 -14.10 -17.07
CA VAL A 47 -9.98 -15.00 -16.10
C VAL A 47 -9.19 -14.18 -15.08
N HIS A 48 -8.47 -13.16 -15.53
CA HIS A 48 -7.74 -12.25 -14.64
C HIS A 48 -8.71 -11.48 -13.72
N ALA A 49 -9.80 -10.94 -14.27
CA ALA A 49 -10.82 -10.26 -13.49
C ALA A 49 -11.44 -11.19 -12.43
N LEU A 50 -11.77 -12.43 -12.81
CA LEU A 50 -12.25 -13.46 -11.88
C LEU A 50 -11.23 -13.74 -10.77
N GLY A 51 -9.94 -13.88 -11.13
CA GLY A 51 -8.86 -14.08 -10.17
C GLY A 51 -8.79 -12.95 -9.13
N TYR A 52 -8.90 -11.69 -9.56
CA TYR A 52 -8.96 -10.56 -8.63
C TYR A 52 -10.19 -10.59 -7.72
N LEU A 53 -11.36 -10.99 -8.23
CA LEU A 53 -12.56 -11.15 -7.39
C LEU A 53 -12.35 -12.22 -6.31
N VAL A 54 -11.73 -13.34 -6.66
CA VAL A 54 -11.37 -14.39 -5.70
C VAL A 54 -10.40 -13.85 -4.65
N ILE A 55 -9.36 -13.13 -5.05
CA ILE A 55 -8.38 -12.52 -4.13
C ILE A 55 -9.06 -11.54 -3.17
N ILE A 56 -9.95 -10.67 -3.66
CA ILE A 56 -10.67 -9.71 -2.81
C ILE A 56 -11.52 -10.43 -1.77
N LYS A 57 -12.26 -11.47 -2.18
CA LYS A 57 -13.07 -12.26 -1.26
C LYS A 57 -12.21 -13.02 -0.25
N TRP A 58 -11.14 -13.65 -0.71
CA TRP A 58 -10.18 -14.33 0.14
C TRP A 58 -9.56 -13.37 1.15
N LYS A 59 -9.14 -12.18 0.70
CA LYS A 59 -8.58 -11.14 1.55
C LYS A 59 -9.56 -10.72 2.64
N GLY A 60 -10.84 -10.52 2.29
CA GLY A 60 -11.89 -10.24 3.27
C GLY A 60 -11.98 -11.31 4.36
N ILE A 61 -12.05 -12.58 3.97
CA ILE A 61 -12.09 -13.71 4.94
C ILE A 61 -10.85 -13.71 5.83
N THR A 62 -9.66 -13.52 5.25
CA THR A 62 -8.42 -13.50 6.04
C THR A 62 -8.35 -12.28 6.95
N ASP A 63 -8.84 -11.12 6.52
CA ASP A 63 -8.87 -9.92 7.34
C ASP A 63 -9.85 -10.10 8.50
N ASP A 64 -11.03 -10.68 8.28
CA ASP A 64 -12.02 -10.99 9.33
C ASP A 64 -11.46 -11.95 10.39
N LEU A 65 -10.59 -12.88 10.00
CA LEU A 65 -9.89 -13.78 10.93
C LEU A 65 -8.71 -13.10 11.63
N ASN A 66 -7.99 -12.23 10.92
CA ASN A 66 -6.73 -11.67 11.39
C ASN A 66 -6.91 -10.42 12.26
N GLU A 67 -7.92 -9.58 12.01
CA GLU A 67 -8.20 -8.38 12.80
C GLU A 67 -8.48 -8.69 14.29
N PRO A 68 -9.29 -9.70 14.66
CA PRO A 68 -9.46 -10.11 16.05
C PRO A 68 -8.15 -10.59 16.70
N ILE A 69 -7.33 -11.32 15.95
CA ILE A 69 -6.02 -11.82 16.44
C ILE A 69 -5.07 -10.64 16.68
N LYS A 70 -5.04 -9.65 15.78
CA LYS A 70 -4.25 -8.42 15.96
C LYS A 70 -4.71 -7.62 17.17
N ALA A 71 -6.02 -7.55 17.42
CA ALA A 71 -6.57 -6.88 18.60
C ALA A 71 -6.13 -7.56 19.91
N VAL A 72 -6.14 -8.89 19.95
CA VAL A 72 -5.71 -9.68 21.13
C VAL A 72 -4.19 -9.64 21.33
N THR A 73 -3.41 -9.69 20.26
CA THR A 73 -1.93 -9.66 20.31
C THR A 73 -1.36 -8.24 20.45
N GLY A 74 -2.23 -7.22 20.55
CA GLY A 74 -1.84 -5.83 20.75
C GLY A 74 -1.10 -5.20 19.58
N HIS A 75 -1.12 -5.85 18.40
CA HIS A 75 -0.16 -5.67 17.31
C HIS A 75 1.26 -5.85 17.87
N TRP A 76 2.01 -6.89 17.48
CA TRP A 76 3.39 -7.14 17.96
C TRP A 76 4.28 -5.88 18.04
N THR A 77 4.02 -4.90 17.18
CA THR A 77 4.54 -3.52 17.20
C THR A 77 4.40 -2.79 18.54
N GLY A 78 3.27 -2.90 19.26
CA GLY A 78 3.08 -2.26 20.56
C GLY A 78 3.97 -2.86 21.65
N LEU A 79 4.20 -4.17 21.61
CA LEU A 79 5.08 -4.88 22.55
C LEU A 79 6.55 -4.53 22.27
N VAL A 80 6.97 -4.52 21.00
CA VAL A 80 8.31 -4.06 20.59
C VAL A 80 8.51 -2.58 20.92
N HIS A 81 7.54 -1.71 20.66
CA HIS A 81 7.61 -0.29 21.01
C HIS A 81 7.65 -0.07 22.53
N GLY A 82 6.90 -0.86 23.31
CA GLY A 82 6.95 -0.81 24.76
C GLY A 82 8.30 -1.25 25.33
N ILE A 83 8.93 -2.27 24.74
CA ILE A 83 10.24 -2.75 25.20
C ILE A 83 11.36 -1.85 24.67
N GLU A 84 11.46 -1.63 23.36
CA GLU A 84 12.56 -0.87 22.77
C GLU A 84 12.37 0.64 22.96
N GLY A 85 11.19 1.17 22.67
CA GLY A 85 10.91 2.61 22.74
C GLY A 85 10.93 3.14 24.17
N ASN A 86 10.10 2.59 25.06
CA ASN A 86 10.01 3.12 26.43
C ASN A 86 11.24 2.83 27.28
N THR A 87 11.90 1.67 27.10
CA THR A 87 13.14 1.37 27.84
C THR A 87 14.29 2.27 27.37
N VAL A 88 14.43 2.50 26.06
CA VAL A 88 15.45 3.43 25.54
C VAL A 88 15.16 4.85 26.00
N LEU A 89 13.90 5.30 25.94
CA LEU A 89 13.51 6.61 26.46
C LEU A 89 13.82 6.75 27.96
N TRP A 90 13.49 5.73 28.76
CA TRP A 90 13.81 5.72 30.19
C TRP A 90 15.31 5.82 30.45
N ILE A 91 16.15 5.11 29.69
CA ILE A 91 17.61 5.24 29.80
C ILE A 91 18.04 6.67 29.41
N GLN A 92 17.51 7.21 28.31
CA GLN A 92 17.82 8.57 27.87
C GLN A 92 17.45 9.60 28.93
N ASP A 93 16.28 9.49 29.55
CA ASP A 93 15.82 10.38 30.62
C ASP A 93 16.61 10.20 31.92
N ALA A 94 16.93 8.95 32.30
CA ALA A 94 17.69 8.65 33.51
C ALA A 94 19.13 9.17 33.45
N PHE A 95 19.72 9.21 32.25
CA PHE A 95 21.07 9.74 32.00
C PHE A 95 21.05 11.12 31.32
N ALA A 96 19.87 11.75 31.22
CA ALA A 96 19.74 13.10 30.70
C ALA A 96 20.46 14.08 31.63
N SER A 97 21.60 14.57 31.16
CA SER A 97 22.41 15.55 31.85
C SER A 97 22.57 16.75 30.92
N ALA A 98 22.02 17.89 31.32
CA ALA A 98 22.13 19.14 30.54
C ALA A 98 23.60 19.45 30.18
N THR A 99 24.52 19.13 31.09
CA THR A 99 25.97 19.30 30.90
C THR A 99 26.55 18.31 29.89
N LEU A 100 26.17 17.02 29.96
CA LEU A 100 26.64 16.00 29.01
C LEU A 100 26.08 16.25 27.61
N THR A 101 24.82 16.66 27.51
CA THR A 101 24.15 17.01 26.26
C THR A 101 24.79 18.23 25.61
N ALA A 102 25.16 19.27 26.37
CA ALA A 102 25.88 20.44 25.85
C ALA A 102 27.27 20.05 25.30
N VAL A 103 28.03 19.25 26.07
CA VAL A 103 29.36 18.76 25.67
C VAL A 103 29.30 17.90 24.40
N LEU A 104 28.33 16.97 24.29
CA LEU A 104 28.20 16.07 23.14
C LEU A 104 27.63 16.75 21.89
N ASN A 105 26.79 17.79 22.06
CA ASN A 105 26.26 18.57 20.94
C ASN A 105 27.18 19.71 20.48
N PHE A 106 28.36 19.85 21.08
CA PHE A 106 29.33 20.91 20.77
C PHE A 106 28.70 22.33 20.77
N HIS A 107 27.76 22.59 21.69
CA HIS A 107 27.05 23.86 21.82
C HIS A 107 27.15 24.39 23.25
#